data_AF-A0A1W9QYL4-F1
#
_entry.id   AF-A0A1W9QYL4-F1
#
_cell.length_a   1.000
_cell.length_b   1.000
_cell.length_c   1.000
_cell.angle_alpha   90.00
_cell.angle_beta   90.00
_cell.angle_gamma   90.00
#
_symmetry.space_group_name_H-M   'P 1'
#
loop_
_entity.id
_entity.type
_entity.pdbx_description
1 polymer ?
#
loop_
_entity_poly.entity_id
_entity_poly.type
_entity_poly.pdbx_seq_one_letter_code
_entity_poly.pdbx_strand_id
1 'polypeptide(L)'
;MVKAIIEVPLNSAIKYEIDKDSGAVEVDRVLYSSMHYPANYGFVANTLSDDGDPIDILVLCDYPLQAGSYIKCRLVGVLMTEDESGGDEKLIAVPTTKIDP
;
A
#
# COMPACT_ATOMS: atom_id res chain seq x y z
N MET A 1 8.97 -10.72 -8.08
CA MET A 1 7.80 -9.93 -8.54
C MET A 1 6.72 -10.13 -7.51
N VAL A 2 6.21 -9.04 -6.95
CA VAL A 2 5.20 -9.07 -5.88
C VAL A 2 3.85 -8.62 -6.43
N LYS A 3 2.76 -9.06 -5.79
CA LYS A 3 1.41 -8.56 -6.07
C LYS A 3 1.03 -7.64 -4.92
N ALA A 4 0.92 -6.35 -5.19
CA ALA A 4 0.40 -5.37 -4.24
C ALA A 4 -1.11 -5.25 -4.42
N ILE A 5 -1.88 -5.41 -3.36
CA ILE A 5 -3.28 -5.00 -3.31
C ILE A 5 -3.28 -3.52 -2.92
N ILE A 6 -3.96 -2.67 -3.69
CA ILE A 6 -4.00 -1.23 -3.46
C ILE A 6 -5.17 -0.93 -2.54
N GLU A 7 -4.90 -0.21 -1.45
CA GLU A 7 -5.91 0.29 -0.52
C GLU A 7 -6.10 1.78 -0.70
N VAL A 8 -5.01 2.54 -0.79
CA VAL A 8 -5.08 4.00 -0.93
C VAL A 8 -4.52 4.44 -2.27
N PRO A 9 -5.33 5.06 -3.14
CA PRO A 9 -4.85 5.65 -4.38
C PRO A 9 -3.87 6.81 -4.13
N LEU A 10 -2.92 7.00 -5.04
CA LEU A 10 -2.08 8.20 -5.09
C LEU A 10 -2.93 9.48 -4.96
N ASN A 11 -2.45 10.44 -4.16
CA ASN A 11 -3.09 11.73 -3.86
C ASN A 11 -4.43 11.63 -3.11
N SER A 12 -4.85 10.47 -2.63
CA SER A 12 -6.02 10.36 -1.76
C SER A 12 -5.70 10.91 -0.36
N ALA A 13 -6.68 11.60 0.24
CA ALA A 13 -6.71 11.93 1.66
C ALA A 13 -7.62 10.98 2.47
N ILE A 14 -8.18 9.95 1.82
CA ILE A 14 -9.00 8.91 2.44
C ILE A 14 -8.13 7.66 2.55
N LYS A 15 -7.95 7.17 3.77
CA LYS A 15 -7.35 5.88 4.07
C LYS A 15 -8.45 4.82 4.04
N TYR A 16 -8.32 3.90 3.10
CA TYR A 16 -9.14 2.70 3.05
C TYR A 16 -8.34 1.52 3.60
N GLU A 17 -9.05 0.46 3.96
CA GLU A 17 -8.48 -0.85 4.30
C GLU A 17 -9.34 -1.95 3.68
N ILE A 18 -8.76 -3.12 3.42
CA ILE A 18 -9.52 -4.32 3.09
C ILE A 18 -9.89 -5.03 4.39
N ASP A 19 -11.19 -5.09 4.68
CA ASP A 19 -11.70 -5.93 5.77
C ASP A 19 -11.42 -7.41 5.43
N LYS A 20 -10.66 -8.08 6.32
CA LYS A 20 -10.17 -9.45 6.07
C LYS A 20 -11.30 -10.48 6.06
N ASP A 21 -12.39 -10.22 6.77
CA ASP A 21 -13.51 -11.15 6.92
C ASP A 21 -14.46 -11.07 5.71
N SER A 22 -14.85 -9.86 5.30
CA SER A 22 -15.79 -9.64 4.18
C SER A 22 -15.11 -9.47 2.82
N GLY A 23 -13.83 -9.09 2.79
CA GLY A 23 -13.12 -8.68 1.59
C GLY A 23 -13.58 -7.34 1.02
N ALA A 24 -14.37 -6.57 1.77
CA ALA A 24 -14.84 -5.25 1.37
C ALA A 24 -13.74 -4.19 1.52
N VAL A 25 -13.79 -3.16 0.68
CA VAL A 25 -13.00 -1.94 0.86
C VAL A 25 -13.74 -1.07 1.88
N GLU A 26 -13.21 -0.98 3.08
CA GLU A 26 -13.72 -0.16 4.17
C GLU A 26 -13.04 1.21 4.19
N VAL A 27 -13.79 2.25 4.56
CA VAL A 27 -13.23 3.57 4.85
C VAL A 27 -12.80 3.59 6.31
N ASP A 28 -11.50 3.44 6.57
CA ASP A 28 -10.94 3.54 7.92
C ASP A 28 -11.03 4.98 8.42
N ARG A 29 -10.48 5.95 7.65
CA ARG A 29 -10.53 7.37 8.03
C ARG A 29 -10.25 8.34 6.89
N VAL A 30 -10.65 9.59 7.08
CA VAL A 30 -10.12 10.74 6.33
C VAL A 30 -8.97 11.33 7.13
N LEU A 31 -7.84 11.61 6.48
CA LEU A 31 -6.66 12.17 7.15
C LEU A 31 -7.00 13.51 7.82
N TYR A 32 -6.60 13.68 9.08
CA TYR A 32 -6.82 14.92 9.84
C TYR A 32 -5.91 16.07 9.39
N SER A 33 -4.75 15.75 8.80
CA SER A 33 -3.82 16.73 8.25
C SER A 33 -4.19 17.08 6.81
N SER A 34 -3.73 18.24 6.32
CA SER A 34 -3.84 18.64 4.90
C SER A 34 -2.77 17.92 4.05
N MET A 35 -2.64 16.61 4.23
CA MET A 35 -1.71 15.74 3.51
C MET A 35 -2.47 14.72 2.67
N HIS A 36 -1.75 14.15 1.72
CA HIS A 36 -2.26 13.15 0.79
C HIS A 36 -1.19 12.07 0.64
N TYR A 37 -1.60 10.85 0.31
CA TYR A 37 -0.65 9.76 0.07
C TYR A 37 0.22 10.06 -1.16
N PRO A 38 1.57 10.07 -1.03
CA PRO A 38 2.48 10.46 -2.11
C PRO A 38 2.71 9.35 -3.15
N ALA A 39 2.14 8.17 -2.92
CA ALA A 39 2.19 7.01 -3.80
C ALA A 39 0.93 6.17 -3.61
N ASN A 40 0.70 5.20 -4.49
CA ASN A 40 -0.32 4.20 -4.21
C ASN A 40 0.14 3.32 -3.05
N TYR A 41 -0.71 3.12 -2.07
CA TYR A 41 -0.41 2.36 -0.86
C TYR A 41 -1.28 1.11 -0.79
N GLY A 42 -0.73 0.05 -0.22
CA GLY A 42 -1.48 -1.09 0.28
C GLY A 42 -0.51 -2.15 0.76
N PHE A 43 -0.80 -3.43 0.53
CA PHE A 43 -0.03 -4.53 1.11
C PHE A 43 0.25 -5.67 0.13
N VAL A 44 1.21 -6.52 0.47
CA VAL A 44 1.54 -7.73 -0.31
C VAL A 44 0.75 -8.92 0.22
N ALA A 45 -0.18 -9.42 -0.58
CA ALA A 45 -0.99 -10.60 -0.20
C ALA A 45 -0.13 -11.84 0.10
N ASN A 46 -0.57 -12.64 1.09
CA ASN A 46 0.10 -13.85 1.57
C ASN A 46 1.52 -13.62 2.14
N THR A 47 1.70 -12.50 2.83
CA THR A 47 2.87 -12.23 3.68
C THR A 47 2.41 -12.06 5.12
N LEU A 48 3.34 -12.19 6.06
CA LEU A 48 3.12 -11.98 7.47
C LEU A 48 4.37 -11.28 8.02
N SER A 49 4.18 -10.05 8.49
CA SER A 49 5.18 -9.26 9.21
C SER A 49 5.16 -9.61 10.70
N ASP A 50 6.13 -9.08 11.45
CA ASP A 50 6.31 -9.38 12.88
C ASP A 50 5.17 -8.83 13.77
N ASP A 51 4.40 -7.88 13.26
CA ASP A 51 3.18 -7.32 13.86
C ASP A 51 1.92 -8.18 13.62
N GLY A 52 2.01 -9.20 12.77
CA GLY A 52 0.90 -10.08 12.41
C GLY A 52 0.07 -9.62 11.21
N ASP A 53 0.44 -8.51 10.57
CA ASP A 53 -0.21 -7.99 9.37
C ASP A 53 0.61 -8.28 8.09
N PRO A 54 -0.01 -8.25 6.91
CA PRO A 54 0.74 -8.34 5.66
C PRO A 54 1.66 -7.13 5.49
N ILE A 55 2.84 -7.32 4.89
CA ILE A 55 3.82 -6.23 4.73
C ILE A 55 3.29 -5.13 3.81
N ASP A 56 3.45 -3.88 4.26
CA ASP A 56 3.07 -2.69 3.54
C ASP A 56 3.94 -2.43 2.31
N ILE A 57 3.35 -1.79 1.30
CA ILE A 57 4.02 -1.45 0.05
C ILE A 57 3.53 -0.12 -0.54
N LEU A 58 4.49 0.74 -0.88
CA LEU A 58 4.30 1.93 -1.70
C LEU A 58 4.63 1.61 -3.16
N VAL A 59 3.66 1.77 -4.05
CA VAL A 59 3.81 1.60 -5.49
C VAL A 59 3.90 2.97 -6.15
N LEU A 60 5.12 3.30 -6.59
CA LEU A 60 5.45 4.54 -7.29
C LEU A 60 5.09 4.43 -8.77
N CYS A 61 4.11 5.22 -9.20
CA CYS A 61 3.79 5.51 -10.60
C CYS A 61 3.03 6.85 -10.68
N ASP A 62 2.83 7.36 -11.89
CA ASP A 62 2.25 8.69 -12.11
C ASP A 62 0.70 8.72 -12.01
N TYR A 63 0.08 7.57 -11.75
CA TYR A 63 -1.38 7.41 -11.82
C TYR A 63 -1.96 6.88 -10.50
N PRO A 64 -3.12 7.40 -10.06
CA PRO A 64 -3.87 6.78 -8.98
C PRO A 64 -4.45 5.44 -9.45
N LEU A 65 -4.20 4.40 -8.66
CA LEU A 65 -4.77 3.06 -8.84
C LEU A 65 -6.02 2.93 -7.98
N GLN A 66 -7.02 2.22 -8.50
CA GLN A 66 -8.28 2.03 -7.79
C GLN A 66 -8.08 1.18 -6.52
N ALA A 67 -8.63 1.63 -5.39
CA ALA A 67 -8.69 0.83 -4.16
C ALA A 67 -9.39 -0.52 -4.39
N GLY A 68 -8.85 -1.59 -3.81
CA GLY A 68 -9.26 -2.98 -4.02
C GLY A 68 -8.71 -3.63 -5.30
N SER A 69 -8.03 -2.88 -6.17
CA SER A 69 -7.31 -3.48 -7.31
C SER A 69 -5.98 -4.12 -6.85
N TYR A 70 -5.39 -4.97 -7.68
CA TYR A 70 -4.01 -5.43 -7.46
C TYR A 70 -3.14 -5.12 -8.67
N ILE A 71 -1.86 -4.89 -8.41
CA ILE A 71 -0.85 -4.60 -9.42
C ILE A 71 0.38 -5.48 -9.21
N LYS A 72 1.02 -5.90 -10.30
CA LYS A 72 2.29 -6.61 -10.25
C LYS A 72 3.41 -5.57 -10.21
N CYS A 73 4.33 -5.73 -9.25
CA CYS A 73 5.39 -4.76 -9.03
C CYS A 73 6.76 -5.44 -8.90
N ARG A 74 7.80 -4.63 -9.14
CA ARG A 74 9.19 -4.94 -8.84
C ARG A 74 9.63 -4.09 -7.66
N LEU A 75 10.18 -4.74 -6.63
CA LEU A 75 10.75 -4.06 -5.48
C LEU A 75 12.01 -3.28 -5.92
N VAL A 76 12.17 -2.09 -5.35
CA VAL A 76 13.33 -1.21 -5.59
C VAL A 76 13.99 -0.76 -4.28
N GLY A 77 13.31 -0.93 -3.14
CA GLY A 77 13.87 -0.63 -1.83
C GLY A 77 12.90 -0.94 -0.71
N VAL A 78 13.27 -0.53 0.49
CA VAL A 78 12.46 -0.57 1.70
C VAL A 78 12.70 0.73 2.47
N LEU A 79 11.63 1.32 2.97
CA LEU A 79 11.67 2.41 3.91
C LEU A 79 11.50 1.83 5.31
N MET A 80 12.54 1.93 6.13
CA MET A 80 12.49 1.53 7.54
C MET A 80 11.89 2.69 8.34
N THR A 81 10.78 2.46 9.01
CA THR A 81 10.18 3.42 9.95
C THR A 81 10.06 2.80 11.34
N GLU A 82 9.86 3.66 12.34
CA GLU A 82 9.62 3.25 13.72
C GLU A 82 8.53 4.17 14.27
N ASP A 83 7.50 3.58 14.86
CA ASP A 83 6.38 4.27 15.51
C ASP A 83 6.22 3.82 16.97
N GLU A 84 5.12 4.19 17.63
CA GLU A 84 4.86 3.78 19.02
C GLU A 84 4.70 2.27 19.24
N SER A 85 4.43 1.51 18.18
CA SER A 85 4.23 0.05 18.19
C SER A 85 5.51 -0.73 17.84
N GLY A 86 6.53 -0.06 17.31
CA GLY A 86 7.84 -0.64 17.03
C GLY A 86 8.33 -0.34 15.62
N GLY A 87 9.11 -1.26 15.04
CA GLY A 87 9.55 -1.15 13.66
C GLY A 87 8.41 -1.38 12.68
N ASP A 88 8.37 -0.57 11.62
CA ASP A 88 7.39 -0.62 10.54
C ASP A 88 8.12 -0.49 9.20
N GLU A 89 8.27 -1.59 8.47
CA GLU A 89 8.89 -1.60 7.15
C GLU A 89 7.89 -1.42 6.02
N LYS A 90 8.13 -0.41 5.17
CA LYS A 90 7.32 -0.17 3.96
C LYS A 90 8.13 -0.50 2.73
N LEU A 91 7.73 -1.53 1.99
CA LEU A 91 8.36 -1.87 0.72
C LEU A 91 8.17 -0.74 -0.28
N ILE A 92 9.21 -0.43 -1.05
CA ILE A 92 9.14 0.53 -2.16
C ILE A 92 9.20 -0.24 -3.47
N ALA A 93 8.23 0.00 -4.35
CA ALA A 93 8.11 -0.73 -5.60
C ALA A 93 7.66 0.17 -6.75
N VAL A 94 7.93 -0.31 -7.97
CA VAL A 94 7.43 0.27 -9.22
C VAL A 94 6.65 -0.80 -9.99
N PRO A 95 5.69 -0.44 -10.86
CA PRO A 95 5.02 -1.40 -11.73
C PRO A 95 6.02 -2.23 -12.54
N THR A 96 5.60 -3.41 -12.97
CA THR A 96 6.40 -4.18 -13.94
C THR A 96 6.47 -3.41 -15.26
N THR A 97 7.57 -3.55 -16.00
CA THR A 97 7.73 -2.97 -17.35
C THR A 97 6.61 -3.33 -18.34
N LYS A 98 5.90 -4.44 -18.13
CA LYS A 98 4.73 -4.81 -18.96
C LYS A 98 3.52 -3.90 -18.70
N ILE A 99 3.39 -3.40 -17.49
CA ILE A 99 2.26 -2.56 -17.05
C ILE A 99 2.59 -1.09 -17.31
N ASP A 100 3.79 -0.66 -16.92
CA ASP A 100 4.29 0.70 -17.07
C ASP A 100 5.82 0.63 -17.32
N PRO A 101 6.31 0.94 -18.53
CA PRO A 101 7.68 0.67 -18.96
C PRO A 101 8.76 1.62 -18.42
#